data_AF-A0AA38XA46-F1
#
_entry.id   AF-A0AA38XA46-F1
#
_cell.length_a   1.000
_cell.length_b   1.000
_cell.length_c   1.000
_cell.angle_alpha   90.00
_cell.angle_beta   90.00
_cell.angle_gamma   90.00
#
_symmetry.space_group_name_H-M   'P 1'
#
loop_
_entity.id
_entity.type
_entity.pdbx_description
1 polymer ?
#
loop_
_entity_poly.entity_id
_entity_poly.type
_entity_poly.pdbx_seq_one_letter_code
_entity_poly.pdbx_strand_id
1 'polypeptide(L)'
;MSYSNNPLTQLPTVDFNFDDLRKRMADFTVKFDAFIEQGRKRVLEERNEFRARLGELSEEKRSTSTQITSLQSTLSTHNQVLGREQVEKNEMHAQISKLESHATQQSAQRDRLRSAITQTQRQIDAKLQAQREYAAKEDVQSRLNRPELNFWETYLGCRIEGSGDENKVRIVFVFPPPKSVGSGGEEREALFELTVPLTNRGKWDVAYMKPKLEPAKVERVVDRLNTTRDIATVLKGMRALFVEAMK
;
A
#
# COMPACT_ATOMS: atom_id res chain seq x y z
N MET A 1 -139.17 -81.47 58.73
CA MET A 1 -139.11 -81.22 60.19
C MET A 1 -137.86 -80.40 60.48
N SER A 2 -138.03 -79.29 61.19
CA SER A 2 -136.95 -78.51 61.80
C SER A 2 -136.42 -79.26 63.02
N TYR A 3 -135.10 -79.33 63.21
CA TYR A 3 -134.45 -79.16 64.52
C TYR A 3 -133.00 -78.69 64.31
N SER A 4 -132.69 -77.62 65.04
CA SER A 4 -131.44 -76.92 65.27
C SER A 4 -130.39 -77.74 66.05
N ASN A 5 -129.11 -77.65 65.68
CA ASN A 5 -128.05 -76.98 66.47
C ASN A 5 -126.64 -77.21 65.87
N ASN A 6 -125.90 -76.11 65.81
CA ASN A 6 -124.52 -75.92 65.32
C ASN A 6 -123.50 -76.59 66.24
N PRO A 7 -122.36 -77.10 65.74
CA PRO A 7 -121.13 -76.30 65.84
C PRO A 7 -120.09 -76.61 64.75
N LEU A 8 -119.67 -75.64 63.94
CA LEU A 8 -118.30 -75.54 63.36
C LEU A 8 -118.14 -74.20 62.60
N THR A 9 -118.35 -73.10 63.31
CA THR A 9 -117.76 -71.80 62.99
C THR A 9 -116.31 -71.79 63.50
N GLN A 10 -115.38 -72.38 62.75
CA GLN A 10 -113.93 -72.19 62.94
C GLN A 10 -113.20 -72.29 61.60
N LEU A 11 -113.37 -71.28 60.75
CA LEU A 11 -112.36 -70.94 59.75
C LEU A 11 -111.39 -69.97 60.43
N PRO A 12 -110.06 -70.19 60.36
CA PRO A 12 -109.10 -69.25 60.90
C PRO A 12 -109.32 -67.90 60.22
N THR A 13 -109.70 -66.88 60.99
CA THR A 13 -109.50 -65.49 60.56
C THR A 13 -107.99 -65.31 60.48
N VAL A 14 -107.44 -65.48 59.28
CA VAL A 14 -106.09 -65.01 58.99
C VAL A 14 -106.18 -63.51 59.12
N ASP A 15 -105.81 -63.02 60.31
CA ASP A 15 -105.52 -61.63 60.54
C ASP A 15 -104.29 -61.32 59.68
N PHE A 16 -104.52 -61.02 58.40
CA PHE A 16 -103.54 -60.29 57.63
C PHE A 16 -103.35 -59.01 58.43
N ASN A 17 -102.25 -58.97 59.17
CA ASN A 17 -101.86 -57.84 59.99
C ASN A 17 -101.53 -56.69 59.03
N PHE A 18 -102.57 -56.13 58.42
CA PHE A 18 -102.55 -55.11 57.39
C PHE A 18 -101.95 -53.84 57.98
N ASP A 19 -102.04 -53.64 59.30
CA ASP A 19 -101.33 -52.59 60.00
C ASP A 19 -99.82 -52.87 60.11
N ASP A 20 -99.36 -54.11 60.32
CA ASP A 20 -97.92 -54.44 60.26
C ASP A 20 -97.37 -54.39 58.83
N LEU A 21 -98.14 -54.81 57.81
CA LEU A 21 -97.74 -54.65 56.40
C LEU A 21 -97.73 -53.17 55.99
N ARG A 22 -98.75 -52.40 56.37
CA ARG A 22 -98.84 -50.95 56.10
C ARG A 22 -97.74 -50.19 56.85
N LYS A 23 -97.39 -50.60 58.07
CA LYS A 23 -96.26 -50.05 58.84
C LYS A 23 -94.92 -50.40 58.19
N ARG A 24 -94.71 -51.64 57.75
CA ARG A 24 -93.49 -52.02 57.01
C ARG A 24 -93.39 -51.33 55.65
N MET A 25 -94.52 -51.13 54.97
CA MET A 25 -94.56 -50.36 53.71
C MET A 25 -94.29 -48.89 53.96
N ALA A 26 -94.83 -48.29 55.02
CA ALA A 26 -94.49 -46.91 55.41
C ALA A 26 -93.00 -46.79 55.78
N ASP A 27 -92.46 -47.69 56.60
CA ASP A 27 -91.04 -47.72 56.98
C ASP A 27 -90.13 -47.98 55.78
N PHE A 28 -90.55 -48.84 54.84
CA PHE A 28 -89.84 -49.09 53.60
C PHE A 28 -89.86 -47.86 52.71
N THR A 29 -91.01 -47.20 52.51
CA THR A 29 -91.12 -45.96 51.75
C THR A 29 -90.24 -44.88 52.36
N VAL A 30 -90.23 -44.70 53.68
CA VAL A 30 -89.35 -43.72 54.36
C VAL A 30 -87.87 -44.04 54.15
N LYS A 31 -87.46 -45.31 54.29
CA LYS A 31 -86.07 -45.73 54.06
C LYS A 31 -85.67 -45.64 52.59
N PHE A 32 -86.59 -45.95 51.69
CA PHE A 32 -86.38 -45.90 50.25
C PHE A 32 -86.28 -44.44 49.79
N ASP A 33 -87.16 -43.56 50.26
CA ASP A 33 -87.09 -42.12 50.00
C ASP A 33 -85.78 -41.53 50.54
N ALA A 34 -85.36 -41.91 51.75
CA ALA A 34 -84.07 -41.50 52.31
C ALA A 34 -82.88 -42.02 51.49
N PHE A 35 -82.94 -43.25 50.99
CA PHE A 35 -81.92 -43.82 50.10
C PHE A 35 -81.88 -43.11 48.75
N ILE A 36 -83.03 -42.80 48.15
CA ILE A 36 -83.15 -42.05 46.90
C ILE A 36 -82.64 -40.61 47.11
N GLU A 37 -82.93 -39.99 48.23
CA GLU A 37 -82.47 -38.64 48.57
C GLU A 37 -80.96 -38.61 48.80
N GLN A 38 -80.40 -39.60 49.51
CA GLN A 38 -78.95 -39.74 49.69
C GLN A 38 -78.24 -40.06 48.37
N GLY A 39 -78.81 -40.93 47.53
CA GLY A 39 -78.30 -41.25 46.21
C GLY A 39 -78.32 -40.02 45.29
N ARG A 40 -79.42 -39.26 45.29
CA ARG A 40 -79.55 -38.01 44.55
C ARG A 40 -78.53 -36.97 45.03
N LYS A 41 -78.34 -36.83 46.34
CA LYS A 41 -77.34 -35.91 46.92
C LYS A 41 -75.93 -36.28 46.47
N ARG A 42 -75.56 -37.56 46.57
CA ARG A 42 -74.26 -38.07 46.13
C ARG A 42 -74.00 -37.84 44.64
N VAL A 43 -74.97 -38.15 43.78
CA VAL A 43 -74.86 -37.90 42.34
C VAL A 43 -74.72 -36.41 42.04
N LEU A 44 -75.42 -35.55 42.77
CA LEU A 44 -75.31 -34.10 42.61
C LEU A 44 -73.93 -33.57 43.04
N GLU A 45 -73.40 -34.09 44.14
CA GLU A 45 -72.05 -33.79 44.66
C GLU A 45 -70.98 -34.23 43.66
N GLU A 46 -70.98 -35.50 43.23
CA GLU A 46 -70.03 -36.04 42.24
C GLU A 46 -70.10 -35.27 40.91
N ARG A 47 -71.31 -34.89 40.46
CA ARG A 47 -71.50 -34.10 39.24
C ARG A 47 -70.98 -32.67 39.39
N ASN A 48 -71.12 -32.07 40.58
CA ASN A 48 -70.56 -30.75 40.87
C ASN A 48 -69.02 -30.81 40.95
N GLU A 49 -68.46 -31.81 41.62
CA GLU A 49 -67.01 -32.03 41.68
C GLU A 49 -66.42 -32.27 40.29
N PHE A 50 -67.07 -33.10 39.47
CA PHE A 50 -66.63 -33.35 38.10
C PHE A 50 -66.66 -32.07 37.25
N ARG A 51 -67.71 -31.24 37.40
CA ARG A 51 -67.78 -29.93 36.74
C ARG A 51 -66.68 -28.99 37.21
N ALA A 52 -66.37 -28.97 38.50
CA ALA A 52 -65.29 -28.15 39.05
C ALA A 52 -63.93 -28.58 38.46
N ARG A 53 -63.63 -29.88 38.48
CA ARG A 53 -62.39 -30.42 37.88
C ARG A 53 -62.28 -30.18 36.38
N LEU A 54 -63.38 -30.28 35.64
CA LEU A 54 -63.41 -29.91 34.22
C LEU A 54 -63.12 -28.42 34.00
N GLY A 55 -63.63 -27.55 34.87
CA GLY A 55 -63.34 -26.13 34.88
C GLY A 55 -61.85 -25.86 35.11
N GLU A 56 -61.28 -26.44 36.17
CA GLU A 56 -59.85 -26.34 36.49
C GLU A 56 -58.97 -26.84 35.35
N LEU A 57 -59.24 -28.03 34.81
CA LEU A 57 -58.47 -28.60 33.70
C LEU A 57 -58.58 -27.75 32.43
N SER A 58 -59.74 -27.16 32.17
CA SER A 58 -59.93 -26.24 31.05
C SER A 58 -59.14 -24.94 31.24
N GLU A 59 -59.12 -24.38 32.45
CA GLU A 59 -58.32 -23.19 32.75
C GLU A 59 -56.82 -23.48 32.69
N GLU A 60 -56.37 -24.61 33.23
CA GLU A 60 -54.98 -25.05 33.16
C GLU A 60 -54.54 -25.22 31.71
N LYS A 61 -55.33 -25.92 30.87
CA LYS A 61 -55.06 -26.06 29.44
C LYS A 61 -54.95 -24.70 28.74
N ARG A 62 -55.83 -23.75 29.06
CA ARG A 62 -55.79 -22.39 28.49
C ARG A 62 -54.54 -21.63 28.94
N SER A 63 -54.18 -21.73 30.21
CA SER A 63 -52.97 -21.14 30.78
C SER A 63 -51.71 -21.68 30.10
N THR A 64 -51.56 -23.01 30.05
CA THR A 64 -50.43 -23.68 29.40
C THR A 64 -50.34 -23.32 27.93
N SER A 65 -51.46 -23.28 27.20
CA SER A 65 -51.49 -22.87 25.79
C SER A 65 -50.98 -21.44 25.59
N THR A 66 -51.36 -20.53 26.50
CA THR A 66 -50.90 -19.13 26.47
C THR A 66 -49.40 -19.05 26.76
N GLN A 67 -48.90 -19.82 27.73
CA GLN A 67 -47.46 -19.90 28.02
C GLN A 67 -46.66 -20.46 26.84
N ILE A 68 -47.14 -21.53 26.20
CA ILE A 68 -46.49 -22.10 25.00
C ILE A 68 -46.38 -21.04 23.91
N THR A 69 -47.47 -20.31 23.66
CA THR A 69 -47.50 -19.24 22.64
C THR A 69 -46.51 -18.12 22.98
N SER A 70 -46.45 -17.72 24.26
CA SER A 70 -45.47 -16.74 24.75
C SER A 70 -44.04 -17.20 24.54
N LEU A 71 -43.72 -18.44 24.93
CA LEU A 71 -42.37 -19.02 24.78
C LEU A 71 -41.97 -19.15 23.31
N GLN A 72 -42.89 -19.55 22.43
CA GLN A 72 -42.65 -19.60 20.99
C GLN A 72 -42.35 -18.21 20.42
N SER A 73 -43.08 -17.18 20.86
CA SER A 73 -42.81 -15.79 20.47
C SER A 73 -41.44 -15.31 20.97
N THR A 74 -41.08 -15.60 22.22
CA THR A 74 -39.76 -15.27 22.78
C THR A 74 -38.64 -15.98 22.02
N LEU A 75 -38.80 -17.28 21.71
CA LEU A 75 -37.82 -18.06 20.97
C LEU A 75 -37.63 -17.55 19.54
N SER A 76 -38.71 -17.16 18.86
CA SER A 76 -38.65 -16.52 17.55
C SER A 76 -37.85 -15.21 17.59
N THR A 77 -38.15 -14.35 18.57
CA THR A 77 -37.41 -13.09 18.78
C THR A 77 -35.93 -13.34 19.04
N HIS A 78 -35.60 -14.31 19.90
CA HIS A 78 -34.22 -14.64 20.22
C HIS A 78 -33.45 -15.16 18.99
N ASN A 79 -34.06 -16.01 18.17
CA ASN A 79 -33.45 -16.48 16.92
C ASN A 79 -33.20 -15.33 15.93
N GLN A 80 -34.11 -14.35 15.88
CA GLN A 80 -33.89 -13.17 15.05
C GLN A 80 -32.72 -12.31 15.55
N VAL A 81 -32.60 -12.13 16.87
CA VAL A 81 -31.47 -11.39 17.48
C VAL A 81 -30.15 -12.10 17.21
N LEU A 82 -30.08 -13.41 17.45
CA LEU A 82 -28.88 -14.22 17.14
C LEU A 82 -28.48 -14.10 15.66
N GLY A 83 -29.46 -14.15 14.75
CA GLY A 83 -29.21 -13.98 13.33
C GLY A 83 -28.59 -12.62 13.00
N ARG A 84 -29.06 -11.53 13.63
CA ARG A 84 -28.49 -10.19 13.46
C ARG A 84 -27.09 -10.08 14.04
N GLU A 85 -26.88 -10.54 15.27
CA GLU A 85 -25.57 -10.52 15.92
C GLU A 85 -24.52 -11.29 15.12
N GLN A 86 -24.89 -12.43 14.52
CA GLN A 86 -23.98 -13.20 13.70
C GLN A 86 -23.58 -12.45 12.42
N VAL A 87 -24.51 -11.73 11.79
CA VAL A 87 -24.22 -10.89 10.62
C VAL A 87 -23.31 -9.72 11.01
N GLU A 88 -23.62 -9.02 12.10
CA GLU A 88 -22.80 -7.91 12.62
C GLU A 88 -21.39 -8.37 12.97
N LYS A 89 -21.25 -9.55 13.62
CA LYS A 89 -19.96 -10.14 13.92
C LYS A 89 -19.14 -10.45 12.66
N ASN A 90 -19.78 -11.02 11.64
CA ASN A 90 -19.12 -11.31 10.37
C ASN A 90 -18.66 -10.02 9.68
N GLU A 91 -19.48 -8.97 9.71
CA GLU A 91 -19.15 -7.66 9.15
C GLU A 91 -17.97 -7.02 9.89
N MET A 92 -18.00 -7.01 11.22
CA MET A 92 -16.89 -6.50 12.04
C MET A 92 -15.58 -7.24 11.74
N HIS A 93 -15.61 -8.57 11.65
CA HIS A 93 -14.42 -9.34 11.30
C HIS A 93 -13.90 -9.01 9.89
N ALA A 94 -14.78 -8.78 8.92
CA ALA A 94 -14.38 -8.35 7.59
C ALA A 94 -13.73 -6.96 7.61
N GLN A 95 -14.26 -6.03 8.41
CA GLN A 95 -13.67 -4.70 8.59
C GLN A 95 -12.30 -4.75 9.28
N ILE A 96 -12.15 -5.56 10.33
CA ILE A 96 -10.86 -5.77 11.02
C ILE A 96 -9.82 -6.32 10.04
N SER A 97 -10.15 -7.38 9.31
CA SER A 97 -9.23 -7.98 8.33
C SER A 97 -8.82 -6.97 7.24
N LYS A 98 -9.77 -6.13 6.78
CA LYS A 98 -9.48 -5.05 5.82
C LYS A 98 -8.50 -4.04 6.42
N LEU A 99 -8.71 -3.59 7.66
CA LEU A 99 -7.83 -2.65 8.34
C LEU A 99 -6.42 -3.22 8.56
N GLU A 100 -6.32 -4.49 8.98
CA GLU A 100 -5.04 -5.19 9.15
C GLU A 100 -4.27 -5.31 7.83
N SER A 101 -4.98 -5.65 6.75
CA SER A 101 -4.36 -5.72 5.41
C SER A 101 -3.82 -4.36 4.97
N HIS A 102 -4.57 -3.29 5.23
CA HIS A 102 -4.19 -1.93 4.88
C HIS A 102 -3.00 -1.46 5.73
N ALA A 103 -3.00 -1.72 7.04
CA ALA A 103 -1.88 -1.42 7.93
C ALA A 103 -0.59 -2.13 7.48
N THR A 104 -0.70 -3.41 7.10
CA THR A 104 0.43 -4.21 6.60
C THR A 104 0.97 -3.64 5.29
N GLN A 105 0.09 -3.29 4.34
CA GLN A 105 0.49 -2.68 3.07
C GLN A 105 1.18 -1.32 3.28
N GLN A 106 0.65 -0.48 4.16
CA GLN A 106 1.25 0.81 4.49
C GLN A 106 2.62 0.66 5.16
N SER A 107 2.78 -0.30 6.08
CA SER A 107 4.07 -0.58 6.69
C SER A 107 5.10 -1.01 5.63
N ALA A 108 4.72 -1.95 4.76
CA ALA A 108 5.60 -2.39 3.67
C ALA A 108 5.97 -1.26 2.71
N GLN A 109 5.04 -0.36 2.39
CA GLN A 109 5.30 0.82 1.56
C GLN A 109 6.28 1.78 2.25
N ARG A 110 6.08 2.06 3.54
CA ARG A 110 6.98 2.91 4.34
C ARG A 110 8.39 2.34 4.35
N ASP A 111 8.54 1.03 4.57
CA ASP A 111 9.85 0.39 4.67
C ASP A 111 10.58 0.39 3.32
N ARG A 112 9.84 0.19 2.20
CA ARG A 112 10.38 0.36 0.83
C ARG A 112 10.88 1.78 0.58
N LEU A 113 10.08 2.79 0.93
CA LEU A 113 10.46 4.19 0.75
C LEU A 113 11.69 4.56 1.58
N ARG A 114 11.76 4.10 2.84
CA ARG A 114 12.95 4.29 3.68
C ARG A 114 14.21 3.70 3.06
N SER A 115 14.12 2.47 2.55
CA SER A 115 15.24 1.83 1.85
C SER A 115 15.67 2.62 0.60
N ALA A 116 14.71 3.08 -0.21
CA ALA A 116 14.99 3.89 -1.39
C ALA A 116 15.66 5.23 -1.05
N ILE A 117 15.22 5.89 0.03
CA ILE A 117 15.83 7.13 0.53
C ILE A 117 17.28 6.87 0.94
N THR A 118 17.54 5.83 1.74
CA THR A 118 18.91 5.48 2.16
C THR A 118 19.82 5.17 0.97
N GLN A 119 19.32 4.42 -0.02
CA GLN A 119 20.09 4.11 -1.23
C GLN A 119 20.40 5.37 -2.04
N THR A 120 19.41 6.24 -2.23
CA THR A 120 19.58 7.49 -2.98
C THR A 120 20.57 8.41 -2.28
N GLN A 121 20.50 8.52 -0.95
CA GLN A 121 21.44 9.33 -0.17
C GLN A 121 22.89 8.86 -0.37
N ARG A 122 23.14 7.54 -0.33
CA ARG A 122 24.47 6.98 -0.59
C ARG A 122 24.98 7.32 -2.00
N GLN A 123 24.11 7.31 -3.00
CA GLN A 123 24.48 7.69 -4.37
C GLN A 123 24.81 9.17 -4.49
N ILE A 124 24.07 10.04 -3.80
CA ILE A 124 24.35 11.48 -3.74
C ILE A 124 25.71 11.71 -3.09
N ASP A 125 25.96 11.10 -1.93
CA ASP A 125 27.21 11.28 -1.19
C ASP A 125 28.41 10.80 -2.02
N ALA A 126 28.29 9.67 -2.71
CA ALA A 126 29.33 9.16 -3.61
C ALA A 126 29.62 10.11 -4.78
N LYS A 127 28.58 10.69 -5.40
CA LYS A 127 28.75 11.66 -6.50
C LYS A 127 29.37 12.97 -6.01
N LEU A 128 28.95 13.48 -4.86
CA LEU A 128 29.52 14.68 -4.26
C LEU A 128 30.99 14.48 -3.90
N GLN A 129 31.34 13.32 -3.36
CA GLN A 129 32.73 12.99 -3.05
C GLN A 129 33.59 12.90 -4.31
N ALA A 130 33.11 12.20 -5.35
CA ALA A 130 33.81 12.12 -6.63
C ALA A 130 34.00 13.50 -7.28
N GLN A 131 32.99 14.37 -7.20
CA GLN A 131 33.10 15.75 -7.70
C GLN A 131 34.14 16.57 -6.93
N ARG A 132 34.17 16.45 -5.60
CA ARG A 132 35.18 17.13 -4.76
C ARG A 132 36.58 16.64 -5.08
N GLU A 133 36.77 15.34 -5.25
CA GLU A 133 38.07 14.76 -5.62
C GLU A 133 38.52 15.20 -7.01
N TYR A 134 37.59 15.25 -7.97
CA TYR A 134 37.88 15.76 -9.31
C TYR A 134 38.27 17.24 -9.26
N ALA A 135 37.50 18.08 -8.57
CA ALA A 135 37.78 19.50 -8.41
C ALA A 135 39.12 19.75 -7.70
N ALA A 136 39.46 18.96 -6.69
CA ALA A 136 40.75 19.06 -6.00
C ALA A 136 41.92 18.70 -6.93
N LYS A 137 41.78 17.65 -7.75
CA LYS A 137 42.79 17.28 -8.76
C LYS A 137 42.95 18.38 -9.81
N GLU A 138 41.83 18.94 -10.28
CA GLU A 138 41.82 20.03 -11.25
C GLU A 138 42.47 21.29 -10.69
N ASP A 139 42.17 21.68 -9.44
CA ASP A 139 42.77 22.83 -8.78
C ASP A 139 44.30 22.67 -8.66
N VAL A 140 44.75 21.50 -8.18
CA VAL A 140 46.19 21.18 -8.09
C VAL A 140 46.85 21.25 -9.47
N GLN A 141 46.24 20.65 -10.49
CA GLN A 141 46.78 20.67 -11.85
C GLN A 141 46.80 22.09 -12.43
N SER A 142 45.75 22.87 -12.22
CA SER A 142 45.66 24.26 -12.73
C SER A 142 46.75 25.15 -12.13
N ARG A 143 47.07 24.94 -10.84
CA ARG A 143 48.13 25.66 -10.13
C ARG A 143 49.52 25.36 -10.68
N LEU A 144 49.74 24.17 -11.25
CA LEU A 144 51.00 23.77 -11.89
C LEU A 144 51.05 24.16 -13.36
N ASN A 145 49.93 24.02 -14.08
CA ASN A 145 49.84 24.29 -15.52
C ASN A 145 50.27 25.72 -15.87
N ARG A 146 49.87 26.72 -15.10
CA ARG A 146 50.16 28.12 -15.44
C ARG A 146 51.64 28.49 -15.28
N PRO A 147 52.32 28.15 -14.17
CA PRO A 147 53.78 28.30 -14.08
C PRO A 147 54.54 27.50 -15.14
N GLU A 148 54.14 26.25 -15.42
CA GLU A 148 54.78 25.41 -16.43
C GLU A 148 54.63 25.98 -17.83
N LEU A 149 53.41 26.42 -18.20
CA LEU A 149 53.15 27.07 -19.47
C LEU A 149 54.01 28.33 -19.61
N ASN A 150 54.03 29.19 -18.58
CA ASN A 150 54.86 30.40 -18.60
C ASN A 150 56.36 30.09 -18.75
N PHE A 151 56.84 29.03 -18.08
CA PHE A 151 58.22 28.56 -18.23
C PHE A 151 58.51 28.16 -19.69
N TRP A 152 57.66 27.34 -20.31
CA TRP A 152 57.86 26.90 -21.69
C TRP A 152 57.70 28.02 -22.71
N GLU A 153 56.73 28.92 -22.52
CA GLU A 153 56.54 30.09 -23.38
C GLU A 153 57.77 30.98 -23.36
N THR A 154 58.34 31.23 -22.18
CA THR A 154 59.57 32.02 -22.01
C THR A 154 60.80 31.28 -22.56
N TYR A 155 60.96 29.99 -22.25
CA TYR A 155 62.13 29.20 -22.62
C TYR A 155 62.21 28.96 -24.14
N LEU A 156 61.07 28.67 -24.77
CA LEU A 156 60.99 28.44 -26.23
C LEU A 156 60.84 29.75 -27.01
N GLY A 157 60.38 30.82 -26.36
CA GLY A 157 59.96 32.06 -27.02
C GLY A 157 58.79 31.80 -27.95
N CYS A 158 57.82 30.99 -27.51
CA CYS A 158 56.72 30.51 -28.34
C CYS A 158 55.44 30.37 -27.51
N ARG A 159 54.35 31.01 -27.95
CA ARG A 159 53.00 30.86 -27.40
C ARG A 159 52.09 30.19 -28.40
N ILE A 160 51.17 29.36 -27.91
CA ILE A 160 50.15 28.70 -28.73
C ILE A 160 48.79 29.21 -28.25
N GLU A 161 48.06 29.85 -29.15
CA GLU A 161 46.81 30.55 -28.86
C GLU A 161 45.68 29.96 -29.72
N GLY A 162 44.46 29.97 -29.20
CA GLY A 162 43.28 29.68 -30.01
C GLY A 162 43.01 30.84 -30.97
N SER A 163 42.76 30.55 -32.25
CA SER A 163 42.46 31.59 -33.25
C SER A 163 40.96 31.94 -33.34
N GLY A 164 40.14 31.42 -32.41
CA GLY A 164 38.67 31.59 -32.41
C GLY A 164 37.90 30.66 -33.35
N ASP A 165 38.61 29.81 -34.10
CA ASP A 165 38.06 28.77 -35.00
C ASP A 165 38.57 27.42 -34.50
N GLU A 166 37.68 26.45 -34.29
CA GLU A 166 38.03 25.12 -33.74
C GLU A 166 39.05 24.36 -34.60
N ASN A 167 39.14 24.69 -35.90
CA ASN A 167 40.05 24.03 -36.82
C ASN A 167 41.34 24.82 -37.05
N LYS A 168 41.63 25.84 -36.24
CA LYS A 168 42.83 26.66 -36.41
C LYS A 168 43.51 26.93 -35.08
N VAL A 169 44.83 26.90 -35.11
CA VAL A 169 45.68 27.21 -33.97
C VAL A 169 46.65 28.31 -34.40
N ARG A 170 46.78 29.34 -33.57
CA ARG A 170 47.75 30.42 -33.78
C ARG A 170 49.02 30.10 -33.00
N ILE A 171 50.15 30.19 -33.68
CA ILE A 171 51.47 30.03 -33.08
C ILE A 171 52.16 31.38 -33.15
N VAL A 172 52.60 31.90 -32.01
CA VAL A 172 53.28 33.19 -31.87
C VAL A 172 54.70 32.95 -31.36
N PHE A 173 55.70 33.34 -32.14
CA PHE A 173 57.09 33.35 -31.74
C PHE A 173 57.49 34.75 -31.28
N VAL A 174 58.10 34.82 -30.09
CA VAL A 174 58.68 36.03 -29.52
C VAL A 174 60.19 35.99 -29.77
N PHE A 175 60.72 37.07 -30.35
CA PHE A 175 62.14 37.22 -30.64
C PHE A 175 62.74 38.34 -29.82
N PRO A 176 63.98 38.16 -29.32
CA PRO A 176 64.68 39.21 -28.60
C PRO A 176 64.90 40.43 -29.49
N PRO A 177 65.01 41.63 -28.89
CA PRO A 177 65.24 42.86 -29.63
C PRO A 177 66.56 42.79 -30.43
N PRO A 178 66.63 43.47 -31.59
CA PRO A 178 67.84 43.51 -32.39
C PRO A 178 68.98 44.20 -31.63
N LYS A 179 70.20 43.67 -31.77
CA LYS A 179 71.41 44.16 -31.08
C LYS A 179 71.76 45.63 -31.32
N SER A 180 71.12 46.30 -32.28
CA SER A 180 71.35 47.71 -32.64
C SER A 180 70.53 48.70 -31.80
N VAL A 181 69.55 48.24 -31.04
CA VAL A 181 68.71 49.07 -30.17
C VAL A 181 69.23 48.86 -28.74
N GLY A 182 69.51 49.95 -28.01
CA GLY A 182 69.97 49.90 -26.62
C GLY A 182 68.98 49.21 -25.66
N SER A 183 69.25 49.26 -24.36
CA SER A 183 68.55 48.57 -23.26
C SER A 183 67.06 48.96 -23.05
N GLY A 184 66.24 48.95 -24.10
CA GLY A 184 64.82 49.28 -24.10
C GLY A 184 64.09 48.96 -25.42
N GLY A 185 64.61 48.05 -26.24
CA GLY A 185 63.93 47.63 -27.49
C GLY A 185 62.70 46.75 -27.23
N GLU A 186 61.63 46.98 -27.98
CA GLU A 186 60.39 46.19 -27.92
C GLU A 186 60.62 44.74 -28.41
N GLU A 187 59.98 43.77 -27.74
CA GLU A 187 59.95 42.38 -28.19
C GLU A 187 59.25 42.29 -29.54
N ARG A 188 59.85 41.54 -30.49
CA ARG A 188 59.28 41.38 -31.84
C ARG A 188 58.55 40.05 -31.93
N GLU A 189 57.32 40.11 -32.40
CA GLU A 189 56.49 38.92 -32.57
C GLU A 189 56.33 38.57 -34.06
N ALA A 190 56.45 37.27 -34.35
CA ALA A 190 55.98 36.70 -35.61
C ALA A 190 55.00 35.57 -35.31
N LEU A 191 53.97 35.44 -36.13
CA LEU A 191 52.93 34.46 -35.93
C LEU A 191 52.50 33.80 -37.22
N PHE A 192 51.93 32.62 -37.09
CA PHE A 192 51.18 31.97 -38.16
C PHE A 192 49.98 31.22 -37.61
N GLU A 193 48.94 31.07 -38.42
CA GLU A 193 47.76 30.27 -38.09
C GLU A 193 47.79 28.98 -38.90
N LEU A 194 47.81 27.87 -38.18
CA LEU A 194 47.85 26.53 -38.71
C LEU A 194 46.45 25.93 -38.70
N THR A 195 45.97 25.50 -39.85
CA THR A 195 44.72 24.77 -40.00
C THR A 195 44.94 23.31 -39.61
N VAL A 196 44.22 22.87 -38.59
CA VAL A 196 44.25 21.51 -38.06
C VAL A 196 43.16 20.69 -38.77
N PRO A 197 43.50 19.58 -39.45
CA PRO A 197 42.51 18.76 -40.11
C PRO A 197 41.64 17.99 -39.09
N LEU A 198 40.33 17.92 -39.34
CA LEU A 198 39.36 17.16 -38.53
C LEU A 198 39.66 15.65 -38.44
N THR A 199 40.45 15.13 -39.37
CA THR A 199 40.82 13.72 -39.40
C THR A 199 42.33 13.56 -39.58
N ASN A 200 42.88 12.46 -39.08
CA ASN A 200 44.31 12.17 -39.19
C ASN A 200 44.79 11.90 -40.64
N ARG A 201 43.89 11.96 -41.63
CA ARG A 201 44.20 11.86 -43.07
C ARG A 201 44.10 13.18 -43.81
N GLY A 202 43.53 14.22 -43.20
CA GLY A 202 43.44 15.55 -43.80
C GLY A 202 44.80 16.23 -43.91
N LYS A 203 44.87 17.29 -44.72
CA LYS A 203 46.08 18.10 -44.90
C LYS A 203 46.08 19.30 -43.95
N TRP A 204 47.22 19.55 -43.35
CA TRP A 204 47.56 20.76 -42.64
C TRP A 204 47.89 21.86 -43.63
N ASP A 205 47.55 23.10 -43.30
CA ASP A 205 47.83 24.27 -44.12
C ASP A 205 48.02 25.53 -43.27
N VAL A 206 48.76 26.52 -43.77
CA VAL A 206 48.97 27.81 -43.10
C VAL A 206 48.00 28.84 -43.66
N ALA A 207 46.98 29.19 -42.87
CA ALA A 207 45.93 30.12 -43.28
C ALA A 207 46.36 31.59 -43.20
N TYR A 208 47.21 31.93 -42.23
CA TYR A 208 47.68 33.29 -41.99
C TYR A 208 49.11 33.30 -41.48
N MET A 209 49.85 34.37 -41.78
CA MET A 209 51.19 34.59 -41.23
C MET A 209 51.54 36.08 -41.21
N LYS A 210 52.34 36.47 -40.21
CA LYS A 210 52.88 37.81 -40.07
C LYS A 210 54.26 37.72 -39.40
N PRO A 211 55.33 38.32 -39.97
CA PRO A 211 55.39 39.00 -41.27
C PRO A 211 55.18 38.03 -42.46
N LYS A 212 54.97 38.59 -43.66
CA LYS A 212 54.74 37.79 -44.86
C LYS A 212 56.03 37.03 -45.25
N LEU A 213 55.94 35.70 -45.34
CA LEU A 213 57.04 34.83 -45.76
C LEU A 213 56.90 34.45 -47.24
N GLU A 214 58.00 33.94 -47.82
CA GLU A 214 58.02 33.41 -49.18
C GLU A 214 57.14 32.14 -49.30
N PRO A 215 56.10 32.14 -50.16
CA PRO A 215 55.12 31.04 -50.22
C PRO A 215 55.76 29.67 -50.50
N ALA A 216 56.71 29.61 -51.43
CA ALA A 216 57.38 28.36 -51.81
C ALA A 216 58.21 27.75 -50.67
N LYS A 217 58.74 28.57 -49.75
CA LYS A 217 59.46 28.09 -48.57
C LYS A 217 58.49 27.55 -47.52
N VAL A 218 57.36 28.23 -47.31
CA VAL A 218 56.31 27.80 -46.38
C VAL A 218 55.69 26.48 -46.83
N GLU A 219 55.35 26.35 -48.12
CA GLU A 219 54.78 25.13 -48.71
C GLU A 219 55.68 23.92 -48.46
N ARG A 220 57.00 24.03 -48.64
CA ARG A 220 57.95 22.94 -48.34
C ARG A 220 57.91 22.50 -46.86
N VAL A 221 57.75 23.44 -45.94
CA VAL A 221 57.66 23.14 -44.50
C VAL A 221 56.34 22.43 -44.19
N VAL A 222 55.24 22.90 -44.78
CA VAL A 222 53.89 22.32 -44.63
C VAL A 222 53.80 20.93 -45.28
N ASP A 223 54.42 20.71 -46.44
CA ASP A 223 54.50 19.40 -47.08
C ASP A 223 55.25 18.39 -46.22
N ARG A 224 56.34 18.83 -45.58
CA ARG A 224 57.07 17.99 -44.64
C ARG A 224 56.23 17.65 -43.41
N LEU A 225 55.43 18.59 -42.89
CA LEU A 225 54.44 18.31 -41.84
C LEU A 225 53.39 17.30 -42.31
N ASN A 226 52.83 17.47 -43.51
CA ASN A 226 51.82 16.57 -44.05
C ASN A 226 52.35 15.15 -44.28
N THR A 227 53.64 15.02 -44.61
CA THR A 227 54.32 13.74 -44.81
C THR A 227 54.69 13.07 -43.49
N THR A 228 55.28 13.81 -42.55
CA THR A 228 55.84 13.26 -41.30
C THR A 228 54.85 13.21 -40.15
N ARG A 229 53.80 14.04 -40.19
CA ARG A 229 52.86 14.30 -39.08
C ARG A 229 53.54 14.80 -37.80
N ASP A 230 54.75 15.34 -37.92
CA ASP A 230 55.53 15.87 -36.80
C ASP A 230 55.39 17.40 -36.69
N ILE A 231 54.73 17.85 -35.62
CA ILE A 231 54.52 19.29 -35.35
C ILE A 231 55.85 20.00 -35.04
N ALA A 232 56.83 19.31 -34.44
CA ALA A 232 58.12 19.93 -34.13
C ALA A 232 58.85 20.37 -35.41
N THR A 233 58.66 19.64 -36.50
CA THR A 233 59.19 19.98 -37.82
C THR A 233 58.64 21.31 -38.35
N VAL A 234 57.32 21.53 -38.29
CA VAL A 234 56.73 22.79 -38.77
C VAL A 234 57.13 23.96 -37.89
N LEU A 235 57.17 23.79 -36.57
CA LEU A 235 57.55 24.85 -35.64
C LEU A 235 58.99 25.31 -35.87
N LYS A 236 59.93 24.37 -36.02
CA LYS A 236 61.34 24.68 -36.31
C LYS A 236 61.50 25.33 -37.69
N GLY A 237 60.81 24.79 -38.71
CA GLY A 237 60.86 25.32 -40.07
C GLY A 237 60.32 26.75 -40.16
N MET A 238 59.12 26.99 -39.64
CA MET A 238 58.51 28.32 -39.62
C MET A 238 59.33 29.32 -38.80
N ARG A 239 59.87 28.92 -37.64
CA ARG A 239 60.74 29.78 -36.84
C ARG A 239 61.99 30.20 -37.61
N ALA A 240 62.63 29.29 -38.35
CA ALA A 240 63.80 29.62 -39.18
C ALA A 240 63.45 30.63 -40.29
N LEU A 241 62.31 30.46 -40.96
CA LEU A 241 61.83 31.40 -41.97
C LEU A 241 61.55 32.79 -41.39
N PHE A 242 60.93 32.86 -40.21
CA PHE A 242 60.72 34.13 -39.51
C PHE A 242 62.02 34.78 -39.07
N VAL A 243 63.01 34.01 -38.58
CA VAL A 243 64.34 34.55 -38.27
C VAL A 243 65.00 35.15 -39.51
N GLU A 244 64.90 34.50 -40.67
CA GLU A 244 65.41 35.05 -41.94
C GLU A 244 64.71 36.35 -42.33
N ALA A 245 63.38 36.40 -42.19
CA ALA A 245 62.58 37.56 -42.58
C ALA A 245 62.68 38.75 -41.61
N MET A 246 63.15 38.53 -40.37
CA MET A 246 63.26 39.56 -39.32
C MET A 246 64.69 39.91 -38.93
N LYS A 247 65.69 39.35 -39.63
CA LYS A 247 67.06 39.88 -39.63
C LYS A 247 67.07 41.28 -40.25
#